data_AF-A0A9W9B3N2-F1
#
_entry.id   AF-A0A9W9B3N2-F1
#
_cell.length_a   1.000
_cell.length_b   1.000
_cell.length_c   1.000
_cell.angle_alpha   90.00
_cell.angle_beta   90.00
_cell.angle_gamma   90.00
#
_symmetry.space_group_name_H-M   'P 1'
#
loop_
_entity.id
_entity.type
_entity.pdbx_description
1 polymer ?
#
loop_
_entity_poly.entity_id
_entity_poly.type
_entity_poly.pdbx_seq_one_letter_code
_entity_poly.pdbx_strand_id
1 'polypeptide(L)'
;MDLYRSAVADLWIVTCHPATIPIDQNVESPMSSSAREILPLAFGSKTLDSALFAVATMFMGKLRSDSKLQGLALAAYPPALSRFRSELALGFGSKANQTNRTVRAIAIALTLLFYEWLANGSKGEGYRFHLNGALDLIKNSGPEALESSITKAAYTDLRCGALGEALKSRKATFLASDQWFTITNKLSIKNHRQLLLDIVAHIPGLLERGDQLKLLALNLFKLSTTLEIAIQ
;
A
#
# COMPACT_ATOMS: atom_id res chain seq x y z
N MET A 1 14.84 -3.58 25.15
CA MET A 1 15.09 -2.74 23.96
C MET A 1 15.94 -3.46 22.92
N ASP A 2 16.74 -4.45 23.32
CA ASP A 2 17.76 -5.06 22.46
C ASP A 2 17.20 -5.95 21.34
N LEU A 3 16.12 -6.68 21.60
CA LEU A 3 15.46 -7.50 20.59
C LEU A 3 14.91 -6.67 19.42
N TYR A 4 14.30 -5.51 19.70
CA TYR A 4 13.77 -4.64 18.63
C TYR A 4 14.89 -4.08 17.76
N ARG A 5 15.97 -3.57 18.38
CA ARG A 5 17.13 -3.04 17.65
C ARG A 5 17.78 -4.13 16.78
N SER A 6 17.94 -5.34 17.32
CA SER A 6 18.46 -6.48 16.57
C SER A 6 17.53 -6.87 15.41
N ALA A 7 16.22 -6.95 15.62
CA ALA A 7 15.28 -7.31 14.55
C ALA A 7 15.25 -6.27 13.42
N VAL A 8 15.31 -4.97 13.74
CA VAL A 8 15.39 -3.91 12.73
C VAL A 8 16.73 -3.93 11.99
N ALA A 9 17.83 -4.19 12.69
CA ALA A 9 19.15 -4.31 12.06
C ALA A 9 19.22 -5.53 11.11
N ASP A 10 18.70 -6.68 11.54
CA ASP A 10 18.61 -7.89 10.71
C ASP A 10 17.75 -7.61 9.47
N LEU A 11 16.59 -6.95 9.66
CA LEU A 11 15.71 -6.53 8.56
C LEU A 11 16.44 -5.58 7.59
N TRP A 12 17.17 -4.60 8.11
CA TRP A 12 17.97 -3.66 7.31
C TRP A 12 19.02 -4.39 6.47
N ILE A 13 19.81 -5.27 7.07
CA ILE A 13 20.85 -6.05 6.36
C ILE A 13 20.22 -6.82 5.21
N VAL A 14 19.11 -7.51 5.46
CA VAL A 14 18.40 -8.29 4.45
C VAL A 14 17.83 -7.40 3.33
N THR A 15 17.26 -6.23 3.66
CA THR A 15 16.68 -5.32 2.66
C THR A 15 17.71 -4.61 1.78
N CYS A 16 18.89 -4.30 2.33
CA CYS A 16 19.94 -3.52 1.65
C CYS A 16 21.02 -4.41 1.00
N HIS A 17 21.22 -5.64 1.49
CA HIS A 17 22.26 -6.57 1.01
C HIS A 17 21.71 -7.99 0.74
N PRO A 18 20.86 -8.16 -0.29
CA PRO A 18 20.17 -9.43 -0.55
C PRO A 18 21.09 -10.60 -0.96
N ALA A 19 22.35 -10.34 -1.33
CA ALA A 19 23.33 -11.35 -1.73
C ALA A 19 23.77 -12.29 -0.58
N THR A 20 23.30 -12.07 0.65
CA THR A 20 23.67 -12.86 1.84
C THR A 20 22.67 -13.96 2.20
N ILE A 21 21.56 -14.09 1.47
CA ILE A 21 20.49 -15.06 1.78
C ILE A 21 20.50 -16.20 0.76
N PRO A 22 20.60 -17.47 1.19
CA PRO A 22 20.46 -18.60 0.29
C PRO A 22 19.08 -18.58 -0.38
N ILE A 23 19.06 -18.72 -1.70
CA ILE A 23 17.91 -18.50 -2.62
C ILE A 23 16.77 -19.55 -2.43
N ASP A 24 16.84 -20.43 -1.44
CA ASP A 24 15.94 -21.57 -1.25
C ASP A 24 14.78 -21.33 -0.26
N GLN A 25 14.34 -20.08 -0.07
CA GLN A 25 13.15 -19.81 0.74
C GLN A 25 12.20 -18.89 -0.01
N ASN A 26 10.91 -19.30 -0.04
CA ASN A 26 9.74 -18.64 -0.64
C ASN A 26 9.44 -17.21 -0.12
N VAL A 27 10.43 -16.46 0.33
CA VAL A 27 10.34 -15.02 0.61
C VAL A 27 10.50 -14.29 -0.72
N GLU A 28 9.43 -14.25 -1.51
CA GLU A 28 9.40 -13.54 -2.80
C GLU A 28 9.89 -12.08 -2.63
N SER A 29 10.98 -11.76 -3.34
CA SER A 29 11.64 -10.47 -3.50
C SER A 29 12.24 -9.82 -2.23
N PRO A 30 13.50 -9.32 -2.30
CA PRO A 30 13.97 -8.35 -1.33
C PRO A 30 12.99 -7.18 -1.28
N MET A 31 12.63 -6.79 -0.06
CA MET A 31 11.51 -5.91 0.23
C MET A 31 11.52 -4.61 -0.57
N SER A 32 10.33 -4.04 -0.75
CA SER A 32 10.02 -2.97 -1.69
C SER A 32 10.82 -1.68 -1.43
N SER A 33 10.86 -0.78 -2.42
CA SER A 33 11.67 0.44 -2.36
C SER A 33 11.38 1.31 -1.12
N SER A 34 10.11 1.37 -0.71
CA SER A 34 9.66 2.08 0.47
C SER A 34 10.09 1.44 1.79
N ALA A 35 10.32 0.13 1.86
CA ALA A 35 10.85 -0.50 3.07
C ALA A 35 12.25 0.06 3.40
N ARG A 36 13.11 0.25 2.39
CA ARG A 36 14.45 0.84 2.54
C ARG A 36 14.40 2.30 3.00
N GLU A 37 13.37 3.04 2.57
CA GLU A 37 13.17 4.44 2.97
C GLU A 37 12.51 4.59 4.36
N ILE A 38 11.76 3.57 4.81
CA ILE A 38 11.09 3.58 6.12
C ILE A 38 12.07 3.23 7.24
N LEU A 39 12.94 2.24 7.05
CA LEU A 39 13.81 1.73 8.11
C LEU A 39 14.72 2.80 8.77
N PRO A 40 15.28 3.79 8.05
CA PRO A 40 16.06 4.87 8.67
C PRO A 40 15.24 5.77 9.60
N LEU A 41 13.90 5.72 9.52
CA LEU A 41 12.99 6.46 10.40
C LEU A 41 12.71 5.72 11.73
N ALA A 42 13.27 4.51 11.90
CA ALA A 42 13.20 3.78 13.16
C ALA A 42 13.71 4.65 14.33
N PHE A 43 13.15 4.43 15.51
CA PHE A 43 13.41 5.15 16.74
C PHE A 43 12.94 6.62 16.74
N GLY A 44 12.31 7.09 15.65
CA GLY A 44 11.77 8.45 15.53
C GLY A 44 10.33 8.61 16.03
N SER A 45 9.54 7.54 16.15
CA SER A 45 8.16 7.57 16.66
C SER A 45 7.77 6.25 17.29
N LYS A 46 7.15 6.31 18.48
CA LYS A 46 6.63 5.12 19.17
C LYS A 46 5.64 4.31 18.33
N THR A 47 4.83 4.98 17.50
CA THR A 47 3.83 4.30 16.66
C THR A 47 4.50 3.59 15.50
N LEU A 48 5.43 4.27 14.81
CA LEU A 48 6.22 3.65 13.76
C LEU A 48 7.05 2.49 14.31
N ASP A 49 7.68 2.67 15.46
CA ASP A 49 8.46 1.63 16.12
C ASP A 49 7.63 0.40 16.48
N SER A 50 6.38 0.61 16.90
CA SER A 50 5.47 -0.49 17.20
C SER A 50 5.12 -1.28 15.94
N ALA A 51 4.88 -0.58 14.82
CA ALA A 51 4.59 -1.23 13.54
C ALA A 51 5.85 -1.94 12.99
N LEU A 52 7.01 -1.30 13.05
CA LEU A 52 8.28 -1.86 12.63
C LEU A 52 8.65 -3.09 13.44
N PHE A 53 8.41 -3.07 14.76
CA PHE A 53 8.62 -4.24 15.60
C PHE A 53 7.74 -5.42 15.16
N ALA A 54 6.45 -5.20 14.91
CA ALA A 54 5.56 -6.25 14.41
C ALA A 54 6.04 -6.82 13.06
N VAL A 55 6.40 -5.96 12.11
CA VAL A 55 6.92 -6.38 10.79
C VAL A 55 8.23 -7.13 10.90
N ALA A 56 9.23 -6.56 11.58
CA ALA A 56 10.55 -7.14 11.67
C ALA A 56 10.50 -8.49 12.38
N THR A 57 9.70 -8.61 13.44
CA THR A 57 9.54 -9.88 14.17
C THR A 57 8.79 -10.92 13.31
N MET A 58 7.76 -10.52 12.55
CA MET A 58 7.06 -11.42 11.62
C MET A 58 8.01 -11.90 10.52
N PHE A 59 8.75 -10.97 9.92
CA PHE A 59 9.72 -11.27 8.87
C PHE A 59 10.78 -12.26 9.35
N MET A 60 11.43 -11.98 10.48
CA MET A 60 12.44 -12.86 11.06
C MET A 60 11.87 -14.20 11.50
N GLY A 61 10.65 -14.21 12.04
CA GLY A 61 9.93 -15.43 12.38
C GLY A 61 9.65 -16.31 11.16
N LYS A 62 9.33 -15.72 10.00
CA LYS A 62 9.20 -16.48 8.74
C LYS A 62 10.55 -16.95 8.20
N LEU A 63 11.53 -16.05 8.11
CA LEU A 63 12.87 -16.35 7.60
C LEU A 63 13.56 -17.49 8.38
N ARG A 64 13.40 -17.51 9.71
CA ARG A 64 14.00 -18.53 10.58
C ARG A 64 13.06 -19.70 10.89
N SER A 65 11.84 -19.70 10.35
CA SER A 65 10.78 -20.65 10.73
C SER A 65 10.55 -20.73 12.26
N ASP A 66 10.69 -19.59 12.95
CA ASP A 66 10.55 -19.47 14.41
C ASP A 66 9.11 -19.05 14.77
N SER A 67 8.33 -20.01 15.28
CA SER A 67 6.93 -19.79 15.68
C SER A 67 6.77 -18.86 16.89
N LYS A 68 7.80 -18.74 17.75
CA LYS A 68 7.75 -17.81 18.90
C LYS A 68 7.86 -16.37 18.43
N LEU A 69 8.75 -16.10 17.46
CA LEU A 69 8.85 -14.78 16.84
C LEU A 69 7.56 -14.44 16.07
N GLN A 70 6.99 -15.40 15.33
CA GLN A 70 5.69 -15.17 14.67
C GLN A 70 4.57 -14.88 15.69
N GLY A 71 4.51 -15.62 16.81
CA GLY A 71 3.57 -15.38 17.90
C GLY A 71 3.75 -14.00 18.56
N LEU A 72 4.99 -13.57 18.77
CA LEU A 72 5.32 -12.25 19.29
C LEU A 72 4.88 -11.13 18.33
N ALA A 73 5.07 -11.33 17.04
CA ALA A 73 4.61 -10.39 16.01
C ALA A 73 3.08 -10.27 15.99
N LEU A 74 2.37 -11.40 16.07
CA LEU A 74 0.91 -11.45 16.18
C LEU A 74 0.40 -10.70 17.43
N ALA A 75 1.08 -10.83 18.56
CA ALA A 75 0.73 -10.10 19.78
C ALA A 75 1.04 -8.59 19.71
N ALA A 76 2.08 -8.20 18.96
CA ALA A 76 2.51 -6.81 18.86
C ALA A 76 1.70 -5.98 17.84
N TYR A 77 1.09 -6.63 16.86
CA TYR A 77 0.37 -5.95 15.78
C TYR A 77 -0.88 -5.16 16.23
N PRO A 78 -1.82 -5.70 17.05
CA PRO A 78 -3.00 -4.95 17.47
C PRO A 78 -2.68 -3.66 18.26
N PRO A 79 -1.72 -3.65 19.20
CA PRO A 79 -1.27 -2.41 19.84
C PRO A 79 -0.69 -1.38 18.84
N ALA A 80 0.06 -1.81 17.83
CA ALA A 80 0.60 -0.93 16.80
C ALA A 80 -0.53 -0.28 15.97
N LEU A 81 -1.52 -1.08 15.56
CA LEU A 81 -2.71 -0.60 14.86
C LEU A 81 -3.52 0.40 15.70
N SER A 82 -3.73 0.10 16.99
CA SER A 82 -4.43 1.00 17.91
C SER A 82 -3.72 2.34 18.05
N ARG A 83 -2.38 2.35 18.16
CA ARG A 83 -1.59 3.59 18.21
C ARG A 83 -1.71 4.39 16.92
N PHE A 84 -1.67 3.72 15.78
CA PHE A 84 -1.82 4.39 14.49
C PHE A 84 -3.20 5.03 14.32
N ARG A 85 -4.27 4.31 14.69
CA ARG A 85 -5.62 4.86 14.71
C ARG A 85 -5.71 6.14 15.57
N SER A 86 -5.10 6.14 16.75
CA SER A 86 -5.06 7.34 17.60
C SER A 86 -4.28 8.48 16.95
N GLU A 87 -3.16 8.22 16.27
CA GLU A 87 -2.43 9.25 15.52
C GLU A 87 -3.27 9.85 14.37
N LEU A 88 -4.02 9.01 13.64
CA LEU A 88 -4.92 9.49 12.58
C LEU A 88 -6.06 10.35 13.14
N ALA A 89 -6.61 9.98 14.31
CA ALA A 89 -7.69 10.73 14.94
C ALA A 89 -7.28 12.14 15.41
N LEU A 90 -6.00 12.35 15.71
CA LEU A 90 -5.47 13.68 16.07
C LEU A 90 -5.37 14.63 14.87
N GLY A 91 -5.59 14.13 13.65
CA GLY A 91 -5.61 14.92 12.42
C GLY A 91 -4.25 15.52 12.01
N PHE A 92 -4.28 16.20 10.87
CA PHE A 92 -3.13 16.90 10.29
C PHE A 92 -3.31 18.40 10.53
N GLY A 93 -2.53 18.96 11.48
CA GLY A 93 -2.60 20.36 11.91
C GLY A 93 -2.02 21.36 10.90
N SER A 94 -1.21 22.33 11.34
CA SER A 94 -0.61 23.37 10.47
C SER A 94 0.17 22.80 9.27
N LYS A 95 0.25 23.53 8.14
CA LYS A 95 0.88 23.08 6.88
C LYS A 95 2.29 22.47 7.04
N ALA A 96 3.17 23.08 7.84
CA ALA A 96 4.52 22.53 8.06
C ALA A 96 4.51 21.24 8.90
N ASN A 97 3.63 21.17 9.90
CA ASN A 97 3.43 19.96 10.70
C ASN A 97 2.69 18.86 9.92
N GLN A 98 1.91 19.25 8.91
CA GLN A 98 1.16 18.37 8.04
C GLN A 98 2.10 17.53 7.18
N THR A 99 3.12 18.09 6.52
CA THR A 99 4.07 17.32 5.69
C THR A 99 4.77 16.22 6.49
N ASN A 100 5.35 16.54 7.65
CA ASN A 100 6.05 15.55 8.49
C ASN A 100 5.09 14.49 9.05
N ARG A 101 3.84 14.87 9.39
CA ARG A 101 2.82 13.91 9.83
C ARG A 101 2.33 13.02 8.69
N THR A 102 2.14 13.56 7.49
CA THR A 102 1.75 12.80 6.30
C THR A 102 2.81 11.78 5.93
N VAL A 103 4.07 12.18 5.86
CA VAL A 103 5.20 11.27 5.63
C VAL A 103 5.20 10.14 6.65
N ARG A 104 5.06 10.47 7.93
CA ARG A 104 5.01 9.48 9.01
C ARG A 104 3.78 8.56 8.92
N ALA A 105 2.61 9.10 8.60
CA ALA A 105 1.39 8.32 8.46
C ALA A 105 1.48 7.33 7.30
N ILE A 106 2.04 7.75 6.17
CA ILE A 106 2.31 6.87 5.02
C ILE A 106 3.32 5.79 5.40
N ALA A 107 4.40 6.13 6.11
CA ALA A 107 5.39 5.17 6.60
C ALA A 107 4.75 4.09 7.49
N ILE A 108 3.91 4.50 8.45
CA ILE A 108 3.22 3.58 9.36
C ILE A 108 2.23 2.71 8.57
N ALA A 109 1.42 3.30 7.68
CA ALA A 109 0.45 2.56 6.87
C ALA A 109 1.12 1.49 6.00
N LEU A 110 2.23 1.83 5.35
CA LEU A 110 3.02 0.85 4.59
C LEU A 110 3.62 -0.24 5.45
N THR A 111 4.12 0.12 6.63
CA THR A 111 4.67 -0.86 7.57
C THR A 111 3.58 -1.87 7.98
N LEU A 112 2.37 -1.41 8.31
CA LEU A 112 1.25 -2.29 8.63
C LEU A 112 0.76 -3.11 7.42
N LEU A 113 0.80 -2.54 6.20
CA LEU A 113 0.56 -3.28 4.96
C LEU A 113 1.57 -4.43 4.77
N PHE A 114 2.86 -4.17 5.02
CA PHE A 114 3.89 -5.20 4.94
C PHE A 114 3.68 -6.30 5.96
N TYR A 115 3.24 -5.94 7.18
CA TYR A 115 2.88 -6.94 8.17
C TYR A 115 1.78 -7.87 7.65
N GLU A 116 0.70 -7.33 7.09
CA GLU A 116 -0.40 -8.13 6.56
C GLU A 116 0.02 -8.99 5.38
N TRP A 117 0.84 -8.45 4.48
CA TRP A 117 1.41 -9.22 3.38
C TRP A 117 2.27 -10.38 3.89
N LEU A 118 3.14 -10.12 4.88
CA LEU A 118 3.96 -11.16 5.49
C LEU A 118 3.11 -12.19 6.22
N ALA A 119 2.14 -11.78 7.03
CA ALA A 119 1.33 -12.68 7.85
C ALA A 119 0.37 -13.53 6.99
N ASN A 120 -0.38 -12.88 6.11
CA ASN A 120 -1.58 -13.41 5.47
C ASN A 120 -1.51 -13.43 3.93
N GLY A 121 -0.47 -12.86 3.34
CA GLY A 121 -0.31 -12.76 1.89
C GLY A 121 -1.21 -11.69 1.24
N SER A 122 -1.01 -11.46 -0.07
CA SER A 122 -1.72 -10.43 -0.83
C SER A 122 -3.21 -10.72 -1.08
N LYS A 123 -3.68 -11.92 -0.75
CA LYS A 123 -5.10 -12.32 -0.87
C LYS A 123 -5.88 -12.12 0.43
N GLY A 124 -5.20 -11.80 1.55
CA GLY A 124 -5.86 -11.57 2.83
C GLY A 124 -6.65 -10.26 2.86
N GLU A 125 -7.78 -10.26 3.59
CA GLU A 125 -8.60 -9.04 3.73
C GLU A 125 -7.84 -7.90 4.41
N GLY A 126 -7.02 -8.21 5.42
CA GLY A 126 -6.17 -7.24 6.10
C GLY A 126 -5.23 -6.51 5.15
N TYR A 127 -4.60 -7.23 4.22
CA TYR A 127 -3.77 -6.63 3.18
C TYR A 127 -4.58 -5.65 2.32
N ARG A 128 -5.78 -6.04 1.89
CA ARG A 128 -6.66 -5.19 1.07
C ARG A 128 -7.09 -3.92 1.82
N PHE A 129 -7.43 -4.02 3.11
CA PHE A 129 -7.80 -2.87 3.92
C PHE A 129 -6.63 -1.89 4.10
N HIS A 130 -5.43 -2.38 4.40
CA HIS A 130 -4.25 -1.52 4.53
C HIS A 130 -3.79 -0.92 3.20
N LEU A 131 -3.91 -1.67 2.10
CA LEU A 131 -3.64 -1.15 0.76
C LEU A 131 -4.57 0.01 0.45
N ASN A 132 -5.87 -0.15 0.67
CA ASN A 132 -6.85 0.91 0.45
C ASN A 132 -6.60 2.11 1.37
N GLY A 133 -6.34 1.89 2.67
CA GLY A 133 -6.03 2.97 3.61
C GLY A 133 -4.76 3.76 3.24
N ALA A 134 -3.71 3.07 2.79
CA ALA A 134 -2.49 3.71 2.31
C ALA A 134 -2.74 4.52 1.02
N LEU A 135 -3.55 3.99 0.10
CA LEU A 135 -3.95 4.69 -1.12
C LEU A 135 -4.81 5.92 -0.83
N ASP A 136 -5.73 5.84 0.14
CA ASP A 136 -6.54 6.97 0.57
C ASP A 136 -5.67 8.07 1.20
N LEU A 137 -4.68 7.70 2.03
CA LEU A 137 -3.71 8.64 2.57
C LEU A 137 -2.93 9.36 1.46
N ILE A 138 -2.45 8.62 0.46
CA ILE A 138 -1.75 9.21 -0.69
C ILE A 138 -2.69 10.14 -1.46
N LYS A 139 -3.87 9.64 -1.85
CA LYS A 139 -4.84 10.40 -2.65
C LYS A 139 -5.25 11.70 -1.96
N ASN A 140 -5.56 11.65 -0.67
CA ASN A 140 -6.00 12.81 0.11
C ASN A 140 -4.88 13.78 0.42
N SER A 141 -3.62 13.32 0.42
CA SER A 141 -2.46 14.21 0.60
C SER A 141 -2.11 14.99 -0.67
N GLY A 142 -2.63 14.55 -1.82
CA GLY A 142 -2.37 15.18 -3.10
C GLY A 142 -1.00 14.82 -3.68
N PRO A 143 -0.82 15.02 -5.00
CA PRO A 143 0.46 14.84 -5.69
C PRO A 143 1.63 15.61 -5.06
N GLU A 144 1.37 16.83 -4.58
CA GLU A 144 2.34 17.75 -3.99
C GLU A 144 2.92 17.26 -2.65
N ALA A 145 2.27 16.31 -1.98
CA ALA A 145 2.83 15.70 -0.77
C ALA A 145 3.86 14.60 -1.09
N LEU A 146 4.00 14.20 -2.36
CA LEU A 146 4.94 13.18 -2.80
C LEU A 146 6.33 13.75 -3.14
N GLU A 147 6.89 14.59 -2.26
CA GLU A 147 8.21 15.20 -2.49
C GLU A 147 9.37 14.44 -1.82
N SER A 148 9.11 13.80 -0.68
CA SER A 148 10.12 13.03 0.05
C SER A 148 10.42 11.69 -0.63
N SER A 149 11.63 11.15 -0.44
CA SER A 149 12.02 9.85 -0.99
C SER A 149 11.06 8.74 -0.60
N ILE A 150 10.65 8.70 0.67
CA ILE A 150 9.69 7.73 1.20
C ILE A 150 8.30 7.85 0.56
N THR A 151 7.75 9.05 0.38
CA THR A 151 6.41 9.20 -0.24
C THR A 151 6.44 8.86 -1.72
N LYS A 152 7.56 9.13 -2.40
CA LYS A 152 7.80 8.72 -3.79
C LYS A 152 7.94 7.20 -3.95
N ALA A 153 8.68 6.56 -3.05
CA ALA A 153 8.83 5.11 -3.00
C ALA A 153 7.50 4.41 -2.65
N ALA A 154 6.76 4.96 -1.68
CA ALA A 154 5.44 4.49 -1.29
C ALA A 154 4.48 4.46 -2.47
N TYR A 155 4.39 5.58 -3.20
CA TYR A 155 3.60 5.67 -4.41
C TYR A 155 4.02 4.60 -5.43
N THR A 156 5.31 4.46 -5.70
CA THR A 156 5.83 3.48 -6.66
C THR A 156 5.47 2.03 -6.31
N ASP A 157 5.57 1.66 -5.04
CA ASP A 157 5.32 0.29 -4.59
C ASP A 157 3.82 -0.04 -4.56
N LEU A 158 2.98 0.90 -4.14
CA LEU A 158 1.53 0.69 -4.01
C LEU A 158 0.82 0.55 -5.35
N ARG A 159 1.37 1.10 -6.43
CA ARG A 159 0.74 1.09 -7.77
C ARG A 159 0.40 -0.31 -8.26
N CYS A 160 1.28 -1.29 -8.10
CA CYS A 160 1.01 -2.65 -8.58
C CYS A 160 -0.20 -3.26 -7.86
N GLY A 161 -0.25 -3.16 -6.52
CA GLY A 161 -1.38 -3.65 -5.73
C GLY A 161 -2.67 -2.91 -6.09
N ALA A 162 -2.61 -1.58 -6.17
CA ALA A 162 -3.76 -0.73 -6.49
C ALA A 162 -4.37 -1.07 -7.87
N LEU A 163 -3.52 -1.27 -8.88
CA LEU A 163 -3.96 -1.64 -10.22
C LEU A 163 -4.52 -3.06 -10.27
N GLY A 164 -3.94 -3.99 -9.52
CA GLY A 164 -4.49 -5.33 -9.35
C GLY A 164 -5.92 -5.30 -8.80
N GLU A 165 -6.17 -4.54 -7.74
CA GLU A 165 -7.51 -4.40 -7.15
C GLU A 165 -8.48 -3.64 -8.07
N ALA A 166 -8.03 -2.57 -8.74
CA ALA A 166 -8.84 -1.81 -9.69
C ALA A 166 -9.27 -2.67 -10.89
N LEU A 167 -8.38 -3.52 -11.40
CA LEU A 167 -8.69 -4.45 -12.49
C LEU A 167 -9.71 -5.52 -12.05
N LYS A 168 -9.51 -6.13 -10.86
CA LYS A 168 -10.45 -7.12 -10.31
C LYS A 168 -11.84 -6.53 -10.08
N SER A 169 -11.90 -5.32 -9.52
CA SER A 169 -13.16 -4.63 -9.25
C SER A 169 -13.77 -3.98 -10.49
N ARG A 170 -13.01 -3.87 -11.58
CA ARG A 170 -13.39 -3.14 -12.81
C ARG A 170 -13.82 -1.71 -12.51
N LYS A 171 -13.12 -1.05 -11.57
CA LYS A 171 -13.40 0.31 -11.12
C LYS A 171 -12.26 1.25 -11.46
N ALA A 172 -12.59 2.45 -11.96
CA ALA A 172 -11.59 3.47 -12.24
C ALA A 172 -10.76 3.80 -10.99
N THR A 173 -9.49 4.12 -11.20
CA THR A 173 -8.55 4.48 -10.13
C THR A 173 -8.07 5.92 -10.30
N PHE A 174 -7.81 6.60 -9.18
CA PHE A 174 -7.27 7.96 -9.19
C PHE A 174 -5.88 8.05 -9.84
N LEU A 175 -5.15 6.92 -9.85
CA LEU A 175 -3.84 6.76 -10.46
C LEU A 175 -3.84 7.01 -11.97
N ALA A 176 -5.01 7.00 -12.61
CA ALA A 176 -5.16 7.22 -14.05
C ALA A 176 -5.29 8.70 -14.46
N SER A 177 -5.21 9.63 -13.51
CA SER A 177 -5.32 11.07 -13.80
C SER A 177 -3.95 11.73 -13.98
N ASP A 178 -3.91 12.75 -14.85
CA ASP A 178 -2.67 13.38 -15.34
C ASP A 178 -1.75 13.90 -14.23
N GLN A 179 -2.33 14.39 -13.14
CA GLN A 179 -1.58 14.86 -11.98
C GLN A 179 -0.71 13.75 -11.35
N TRP A 180 -1.16 12.49 -11.38
CA TRP A 180 -0.41 11.35 -10.83
C TRP A 180 0.59 10.76 -11.82
N PHE A 181 0.37 10.90 -13.13
CA PHE A 181 1.39 10.61 -14.15
C PHE A 181 2.50 11.64 -14.18
N THR A 182 2.19 12.90 -13.88
CA THR A 182 3.21 13.93 -13.76
C THR A 182 4.24 13.60 -12.69
N ILE A 183 3.82 12.92 -11.62
CA ILE A 183 4.74 12.39 -10.62
C ILE A 183 5.62 11.31 -11.22
N THR A 184 5.05 10.31 -11.90
CA THR A 184 5.84 9.22 -12.50
C THR A 184 6.85 9.75 -13.53
N ASN A 185 6.51 10.82 -14.24
CA ASN A 185 7.41 11.55 -15.15
C ASN A 185 8.59 12.22 -14.42
N LYS A 186 8.38 12.69 -13.19
CA LYS A 186 9.40 13.37 -12.36
C LYS A 186 10.29 12.40 -11.58
N LEU A 187 9.87 11.15 -11.38
CA LEU A 187 10.54 10.15 -10.54
C LEU A 187 11.76 9.44 -11.19
N SER A 188 12.46 10.10 -12.12
CA SER A 188 13.58 9.57 -12.95
C SER A 188 13.16 8.71 -14.15
N ILE A 189 14.13 8.29 -14.97
CA ILE A 189 13.97 7.60 -16.25
C ILE A 189 12.93 6.49 -16.13
N LYS A 190 11.78 6.63 -16.81
CA LYS A 190 10.75 5.61 -16.81
C LYS A 190 11.32 4.32 -17.36
N ASN A 191 11.52 3.34 -16.50
CA ASN A 191 11.74 1.97 -16.96
C ASN A 191 10.43 1.43 -17.58
N HIS A 192 10.53 0.40 -18.41
CA HIS A 192 9.38 -0.21 -19.10
C HIS A 192 8.23 -0.59 -18.15
N ARG A 193 8.55 -0.96 -16.90
CA ARG A 193 7.54 -1.27 -15.88
C ARG A 193 6.69 -0.04 -15.55
N GLN A 194 7.28 1.14 -15.36
CA GLN A 194 6.48 2.33 -15.01
C GLN A 194 5.59 2.78 -16.18
N LEU A 195 6.08 2.68 -17.42
CA LEU A 195 5.27 2.92 -18.62
C LEU A 195 4.09 1.95 -18.69
N LEU A 196 4.32 0.67 -18.45
CA LEU A 196 3.26 -0.33 -18.44
C LEU A 196 2.22 -0.04 -17.36
N LEU A 197 2.64 0.31 -16.14
CA LEU A 197 1.72 0.67 -15.06
C LEU A 197 0.91 1.94 -15.38
N ASP A 198 1.48 2.90 -16.12
CA ASP A 198 0.75 4.08 -16.57
C ASP A 198 -0.36 3.69 -17.56
N ILE A 199 -0.05 2.84 -18.54
CA ILE A 199 -1.04 2.34 -19.51
C ILE A 199 -2.14 1.53 -18.81
N VAL A 200 -1.75 0.61 -17.93
CA VAL A 200 -2.68 -0.26 -17.20
C VAL A 200 -3.63 0.54 -16.30
N ALA A 201 -3.21 1.70 -15.79
CA ALA A 201 -4.07 2.54 -14.97
C ALA A 201 -5.37 2.98 -15.66
N HIS A 202 -5.38 3.10 -16.99
CA HIS A 202 -6.58 3.47 -17.74
C HIS A 202 -7.56 2.31 -17.94
N ILE A 203 -7.09 1.06 -17.93
CA ILE A 203 -7.91 -0.13 -18.24
C ILE A 203 -9.11 -0.26 -17.30
N PRO A 204 -8.98 -0.17 -15.96
CA PRO A 204 -10.13 -0.26 -15.07
C PRO A 204 -11.24 0.75 -15.37
N GLY A 205 -10.90 1.97 -15.78
CA GLY A 205 -11.89 2.98 -16.17
C GLY A 205 -12.60 2.68 -17.48
N LEU A 206 -11.92 2.04 -18.44
CA LEU A 206 -12.57 1.52 -19.66
C LEU A 206 -13.57 0.41 -19.33
N LEU A 207 -13.18 -0.51 -18.44
CA LEU A 207 -14.04 -1.61 -17.99
C LEU A 207 -15.28 -1.09 -17.27
N GLU A 208 -15.12 -0.12 -16.37
CA GLU A 208 -16.22 0.51 -15.65
C GLU A 208 -17.25 1.15 -16.61
N ARG A 209 -16.77 1.90 -17.62
CA ARG A 209 -17.64 2.49 -18.64
C ARG A 209 -18.39 1.42 -19.43
N GLY A 210 -17.73 0.31 -19.76
CA GLY A 210 -18.38 -0.83 -20.42
C GLY A 210 -19.51 -1.42 -19.58
N ASP A 211 -19.29 -1.56 -18.27
CA ASP A 211 -20.31 -2.07 -17.34
C ASP A 211 -21.50 -1.10 -17.25
N GLN A 212 -21.24 0.20 -17.18
CA GLN A 212 -22.27 1.26 -17.18
C GLN A 212 -23.11 1.24 -18.46
N LEU A 213 -22.48 1.13 -19.64
CA LEU A 213 -23.18 1.03 -20.92
C LEU A 213 -24.09 -0.19 -20.99
N LYS A 214 -23.61 -1.35 -20.50
CA LYS A 214 -24.41 -2.57 -20.42
C LYS A 214 -25.65 -2.39 -19.54
N LEU A 215 -25.51 -1.73 -18.39
CA LEU A 215 -26.63 -1.45 -17.49
C LEU A 215 -27.65 -0.49 -18.12
N LEU A 216 -27.18 0.56 -18.79
CA LEU A 216 -28.05 1.51 -19.49
C LEU A 216 -28.85 0.83 -20.59
N ALA A 217 -28.21 -0.02 -21.41
CA ALA A 217 -28.88 -0.78 -22.47
C ALA A 217 -29.98 -1.69 -21.91
N LEU A 218 -29.73 -2.38 -20.79
CA LEU A 218 -30.72 -3.23 -20.12
C LEU A 218 -31.92 -2.43 -19.59
N ASN A 219 -31.67 -1.24 -19.05
CA ASN A 219 -32.74 -0.37 -18.54
C ASN A 219 -33.59 0.17 -19.69
N LEU A 220 -32.99 0.60 -20.79
CA LEU A 220 -33.71 1.06 -21.97
C LEU A 220 -34.61 -0.04 -22.55
N PHE A 221 -34.12 -1.28 -22.64
CA PHE A 221 -34.92 -2.42 -23.09
C PHE A 221 -36.11 -2.69 -22.17
N LYS A 222 -35.93 -2.62 -20.84
CA LYS A 222 -37.05 -2.77 -19.89
C LYS A 222 -38.10 -1.67 -20.03
N LEU A 223 -37.67 -0.41 -20.22
CA LEU A 223 -38.59 0.69 -20.42
C LEU A 223 -39.40 0.51 -21.71
N SER A 224 -38.79 0.09 -22.82
CA SER A 224 -39.51 -0.14 -24.08
C SER A 224 -40.57 -1.23 -23.94
N THR A 225 -40.23 -2.37 -23.32
CA THR A 225 -41.21 -3.45 -23.10
C THR A 225 -42.34 -3.03 -22.16
N THR A 226 -42.05 -2.21 -21.14
CA THR A 226 -43.08 -1.72 -20.21
C THR A 226 -44.05 -0.76 -20.91
N LEU A 227 -43.54 0.12 -21.78
CA LEU A 227 -44.36 1.03 -22.58
C LEU A 227 -45.23 0.27 -23.60
N GLU A 228 -44.69 -0.77 -24.24
CA GLU A 228 -45.46 -1.62 -25.18
C GLU A 228 -46.64 -2.31 -24.49
N ILE A 229 -46.46 -2.82 -23.27
CA ILE A 229 -47.54 -3.44 -22.48
C ILE A 229 -48.58 -2.41 -22.04
N ALA A 230 -48.17 -1.18 -21.70
CA ALA A 230 -49.09 -0.13 -21.24
C ALA A 230 -49.98 0.46 -22.34
N ILE A 231 -49.67 0.20 -23.61
CA ILE A 231 -50.40 0.71 -24.78
C ILE A 231 -51.37 -0.33 -25.36
N GLN A 232 -51.31 -1.59 -24.91
CA GLN A 232 -52.26 -2.66 -25.24
C GLN A 232 -53.44 -2.71 -24.25
#